data_AF-A0A3S5JR86-F1
#
_entry.id   AF-A0A3S5JR86-F1
#
_cell.length_a   1.000
_cell.length_b   1.000
_cell.length_c   1.000
_cell.angle_alpha   90.00
_cell.angle_beta   90.00
_cell.angle_gamma   90.00
#
_symmetry.space_group_name_H-M   'P 1'
#
loop_
_entity.id
_entity.type
_entity.pdbx_description
1 polymer ?
#
loop_
_entity_poly.entity_id
_entity_poly.type
_entity_poly.pdbx_seq_one_letter_code
_entity_poly.pdbx_strand_id
1 'polypeptide(L)'
;MSLESLVPVSEEVLSSMVLHPKQALGKNIEIHTQQQGFPELKDSSIAIVGVSEIRNSFFPTSAYKLEDFRKSFYRLFPGNWNFKICDLGNLPNGASPEDTYFALKEICIHLRELNIVTIVIGGSHDLIFPIYQSYQDNSQLVNIVSVDNQFDFSQEEELISGRSYMSRIIMEQPNFLYNFTNLGFQSYYIAQEELDLMEKLHFDSLRLGVLLDEVAQSEPFFRDASIAGFDMKSLRWQASNHPSGPPNGIDARTICALARYAGISDRMEIFGVFEPLNTAVSHQLLTQIVWYFIEGFSSRFDEYPVLTSSGFTRYTVALSDMEMVFYQSEKSNRWWIEIINQSYLNNKNKTTALLPCTHKDYLDACSDKIPDKWWRATKRI
;
A
#
# COMPACT_ATOMS: atom_id res chain seq x y z
N MET A 1 -1.45 -24.69 -4.37
CA MET A 1 -0.15 -25.29 -4.75
C MET A 1 0.88 -24.21 -5.15
N SER A 2 0.72 -22.95 -4.70
CA SER A 2 1.61 -21.82 -5.03
C SER A 2 2.60 -21.47 -3.91
N LEU A 3 2.22 -21.66 -2.64
CA LEU A 3 3.11 -21.49 -1.49
C LEU A 3 4.32 -22.44 -1.52
N GLU A 4 4.22 -23.57 -2.23
CA GLU A 4 5.32 -24.53 -2.42
C GLU A 4 6.49 -23.96 -3.25
N SER A 5 6.24 -22.88 -4.01
CA SER A 5 7.30 -22.17 -4.75
C SER A 5 8.22 -21.33 -3.86
N LEU A 6 7.80 -21.06 -2.61
CA LEU A 6 8.57 -20.26 -1.69
C LEU A 6 9.77 -21.05 -1.16
N VAL A 7 10.94 -20.42 -1.16
CA VAL A 7 12.16 -20.98 -0.58
C VAL A 7 12.36 -20.46 0.85
N PRO A 8 12.84 -21.30 1.77
CA PRO A 8 13.01 -20.92 3.18
C PRO A 8 14.03 -19.78 3.35
N VAL A 9 13.92 -19.10 4.49
CA VAL A 9 14.91 -18.11 4.95
C VAL A 9 16.27 -18.79 5.15
N SER A 10 17.34 -18.13 4.71
CA SER A 10 18.69 -18.71 4.73
C SER A 10 19.22 -18.95 6.15
N GLU A 11 20.02 -20.01 6.31
CA GLU A 11 20.66 -20.36 7.59
C GLU A 11 21.58 -19.25 8.13
N GLU A 12 22.12 -18.40 7.26
CA GLU A 12 22.90 -17.23 7.67
C GLU A 12 22.06 -16.22 8.47
N VAL A 13 20.84 -15.94 8.01
CA VAL A 13 19.90 -15.06 8.70
C VAL A 13 19.50 -15.67 10.05
N LEU A 14 19.17 -16.96 10.07
CA LEU A 14 18.79 -17.67 11.31
C LEU A 14 19.94 -17.68 12.33
N SER A 15 21.18 -17.89 11.86
CA SER A 15 22.39 -17.86 12.67
C SER A 15 22.63 -16.49 13.30
N SER A 16 22.30 -15.41 12.58
CA SER A 16 22.44 -14.04 13.10
C SER A 16 21.57 -13.79 14.35
N MET A 17 20.46 -14.53 14.49
CA MET A 17 19.53 -14.40 15.59
C MET A 17 19.95 -15.15 16.86
N VAL A 18 20.95 -16.03 16.81
CA VAL A 18 21.32 -16.90 17.95
C VAL A 18 21.65 -16.07 19.19
N LEU A 19 22.33 -14.93 19.00
CA LEU A 19 22.73 -14.02 20.08
C LEU A 19 21.70 -12.93 20.39
N HIS A 20 20.57 -12.89 19.67
CA HIS A 20 19.53 -11.91 19.94
C HIS A 20 18.79 -12.24 21.24
N PRO A 21 18.33 -11.22 21.98
CA PRO A 21 17.50 -11.43 23.17
C PRO A 21 16.21 -12.18 22.80
N LYS A 22 15.63 -12.90 23.77
CA LYS A 22 14.39 -13.66 23.57
C LYS A 22 13.21 -12.79 23.10
N GLN A 23 13.24 -11.51 23.47
CA GLN A 23 12.24 -10.52 23.12
C GLN A 23 12.41 -9.97 21.69
N ALA A 24 13.51 -10.29 21.00
CA ALA A 24 13.71 -9.82 19.63
C ALA A 24 12.64 -10.39 18.69
N LEU A 25 12.25 -9.60 17.70
CA LEU A 25 11.13 -9.87 16.81
C LEU A 25 11.27 -11.21 16.11
N GLY A 26 12.46 -11.53 15.56
CA GLY A 26 12.69 -12.80 14.89
C GLY A 26 12.47 -14.02 15.80
N LYS A 27 12.60 -13.88 17.12
CA LYS A 27 12.34 -14.97 18.09
C LYS A 27 10.85 -15.13 18.42
N ASN A 28 10.00 -14.20 17.99
CA ASN A 28 8.59 -14.11 18.35
C ASN A 28 7.66 -14.15 17.11
N ILE A 29 8.19 -14.56 15.96
CA ILE A 29 7.43 -14.80 14.72
C ILE A 29 7.70 -16.22 14.22
N GLU A 30 6.81 -16.75 13.40
CA GLU A 30 7.06 -18.02 12.72
C GLU A 30 7.84 -17.78 11.42
N ILE A 31 8.81 -18.65 11.14
CA ILE A 31 9.72 -18.48 10.00
C ILE A 31 9.77 -19.77 9.21
N HIS A 32 9.60 -19.67 7.89
CA HIS A 32 9.85 -20.77 6.98
C HIS A 32 11.36 -21.06 6.96
N THR A 33 11.75 -22.20 7.53
CA THR A 33 13.15 -22.64 7.62
C THR A 33 13.33 -24.00 6.99
N GLN A 34 14.56 -24.32 6.56
CA GLN A 34 14.86 -25.64 6.02
C GLN A 34 14.65 -26.78 7.05
N GLN A 35 14.84 -26.48 8.34
CA GLN A 35 14.77 -27.47 9.42
C GLN A 35 13.35 -27.70 9.93
N GLN A 36 12.55 -26.62 10.09
CA GLN A 36 11.19 -26.71 10.62
C GLN A 36 10.12 -26.77 9.53
N GLY A 37 10.50 -26.48 8.28
CA GLY A 37 9.57 -26.45 7.15
C GLY A 37 8.74 -25.17 7.10
N PHE A 38 7.67 -25.23 6.31
CA PHE A 38 6.73 -24.14 6.09
C PHE A 38 5.86 -23.89 7.34
N PRO A 39 5.67 -22.64 7.78
CA PRO A 39 4.91 -22.34 9.01
C PRO A 39 3.41 -22.64 8.85
N GLU A 40 2.73 -22.95 9.96
CA GLU A 40 1.29 -23.14 9.95
C GLU A 40 0.59 -21.78 9.83
N LEU A 41 -0.13 -21.54 8.74
CA LEU A 41 -0.77 -20.24 8.50
C LEU A 41 -2.01 -19.98 9.35
N LYS A 42 -2.54 -21.01 10.02
CA LYS A 42 -3.71 -20.89 10.88
C LYS A 42 -3.50 -19.79 11.94
N ASP A 43 -4.52 -18.93 12.09
CA ASP A 43 -4.55 -17.80 13.02
C ASP A 43 -3.44 -16.74 12.82
N SER A 44 -2.74 -16.78 11.68
CA SER A 44 -1.79 -15.72 11.29
C SER A 44 -2.54 -14.49 10.85
N SER A 45 -2.05 -13.30 11.21
CA SER A 45 -2.65 -12.04 10.76
C SER A 45 -1.81 -11.37 9.69
N ILE A 46 -0.50 -11.60 9.68
CA ILE A 46 0.44 -11.01 8.72
C ILE A 46 1.38 -12.09 8.19
N ALA A 47 1.60 -12.09 6.88
CA ALA A 47 2.61 -12.89 6.20
C ALA A 47 3.60 -12.00 5.45
N ILE A 48 4.91 -12.27 5.58
CA ILE A 48 5.98 -11.57 4.87
C ILE A 48 6.50 -12.48 3.75
N VAL A 49 6.60 -11.93 2.54
CA VAL A 49 7.14 -12.61 1.35
C VAL A 49 8.22 -11.72 0.72
N GLY A 50 9.42 -12.25 0.57
CA GLY A 50 10.49 -11.59 -0.18
C GLY A 50 10.40 -11.93 -1.67
N VAL A 51 10.59 -10.96 -2.56
CA VAL A 51 10.57 -11.16 -4.02
C VAL A 51 11.83 -10.56 -4.64
N SER A 52 12.40 -11.25 -5.63
CA SER A 52 13.66 -10.85 -6.30
C SER A 52 13.49 -10.51 -7.78
N GLU A 53 12.24 -10.47 -8.27
CA GLU A 53 11.95 -10.19 -9.67
C GLU A 53 12.19 -8.72 -9.99
N ILE A 54 13.11 -8.48 -10.92
CA ILE A 54 13.52 -7.14 -11.35
C ILE A 54 13.69 -7.05 -12.87
N ARG A 55 13.38 -8.13 -13.62
CA ARG A 55 13.65 -8.21 -15.06
C ARG A 55 12.89 -7.16 -15.87
N ASN A 56 11.77 -6.68 -15.34
CA ASN A 56 10.94 -5.63 -15.91
C ASN A 56 11.12 -4.27 -15.19
N SER A 57 12.16 -4.14 -14.36
CA SER A 57 12.56 -2.85 -13.81
C SER A 57 12.97 -1.91 -14.94
N PHE A 58 12.32 -0.75 -15.05
CA PHE A 58 12.72 0.26 -16.01
C PHE A 58 14.08 0.88 -15.65
N PHE A 59 14.27 1.17 -14.36
CA PHE A 59 15.51 1.75 -13.88
C PHE A 59 16.54 0.63 -13.59
N PRO A 60 17.84 0.90 -13.79
CA PRO A 60 18.88 -0.05 -13.40
C PRO A 60 18.86 -0.31 -11.88
N THR A 61 18.26 -1.44 -11.50
CA THR A 61 18.09 -1.84 -10.11
C THR A 61 18.90 -3.11 -9.86
N SER A 62 19.75 -3.09 -8.83
CA SER A 62 20.48 -4.29 -8.40
C SER A 62 19.53 -5.22 -7.64
N ALA A 63 19.71 -6.54 -7.80
CA ALA A 63 19.00 -7.51 -6.97
C ALA A 63 19.19 -7.18 -5.47
N TYR A 64 18.08 -7.01 -4.75
CA TYR A 64 18.11 -6.64 -3.35
C TYR A 64 18.48 -7.84 -2.47
N LYS A 65 19.31 -7.60 -1.45
CA LYS A 65 19.71 -8.59 -0.46
C LYS A 65 18.66 -8.69 0.64
N LEU A 66 17.67 -9.56 0.43
CA LEU A 66 16.58 -9.82 1.38
C LEU A 66 17.10 -10.32 2.74
N GLU A 67 18.26 -10.98 2.76
CA GLU A 67 18.94 -11.42 3.98
C GLU A 67 19.33 -10.24 4.87
N ASP A 68 19.81 -9.14 4.28
CA ASP A 68 20.26 -7.97 5.04
C ASP A 68 19.08 -7.17 5.62
N PHE A 69 17.93 -7.17 4.93
CA PHE A 69 16.66 -6.76 5.52
C PHE A 69 16.30 -7.63 6.72
N ARG A 70 16.26 -8.96 6.58
CA ARG A 70 15.86 -9.86 7.66
C ARG A 70 16.78 -9.78 8.88
N LYS A 71 18.10 -9.75 8.68
CA LYS A 71 19.07 -9.53 9.78
C LYS A 71 18.80 -8.24 10.55
N SER A 72 18.39 -7.18 9.86
CA SER A 72 18.04 -5.90 10.47
C SER A 72 16.68 -5.96 11.18
N PHE A 73 15.67 -6.55 10.53
CA PHE A 73 14.30 -6.64 11.01
C PHE A 73 14.16 -7.56 12.23
N TYR A 74 14.77 -8.75 12.18
CA TYR A 74 14.70 -9.74 13.25
C TYR A 74 15.36 -9.28 14.57
N ARG A 75 16.25 -8.30 14.50
CA ARG A 75 16.90 -7.70 15.67
C ARG A 75 16.01 -6.70 16.41
N LEU A 76 14.99 -6.13 15.76
CA LEU A 76 14.08 -5.19 16.40
C LEU A 76 13.31 -5.85 17.55
N PHE A 77 12.69 -5.04 18.39
CA PHE A 77 11.72 -5.52 19.36
C PHE A 77 10.30 -5.32 18.81
N PRO A 78 9.39 -6.29 19.01
CA PRO A 78 7.97 -6.08 18.69
C PRO A 78 7.38 -4.97 19.57
N GLY A 79 6.30 -4.36 19.08
CA GLY A 79 5.41 -3.57 19.93
C GLY A 79 4.55 -4.47 20.83
N ASN A 80 3.52 -3.90 21.47
CA ASN A 80 2.54 -4.67 22.24
C ASN A 80 1.53 -5.37 21.31
N TRP A 81 2.01 -6.26 20.45
CA TRP A 81 1.23 -6.95 19.43
C TRP A 81 0.69 -8.27 19.97
N ASN A 82 -0.58 -8.55 19.72
CA ASN A 82 -1.29 -9.74 20.20
C ASN A 82 -1.73 -10.68 19.07
N PHE A 83 -1.03 -10.63 17.93
CA PHE A 83 -1.32 -11.43 16.74
C PHE A 83 -0.06 -12.12 16.22
N LYS A 84 -0.27 -13.14 15.39
CA LYS A 84 0.79 -13.97 14.82
C LYS A 84 1.27 -13.42 13.48
N ILE A 85 2.60 -13.40 13.31
CA ILE A 85 3.29 -12.98 12.08
C ILE A 85 4.10 -14.17 11.57
N CYS A 86 4.08 -14.39 10.27
CA CYS A 86 4.84 -15.43 9.59
C CYS A 86 5.76 -14.82 8.53
N ASP A 87 7.04 -15.20 8.51
CA ASP A 87 7.94 -14.96 7.37
C ASP A 87 7.97 -16.21 6.50
N LEU A 88 7.38 -16.14 5.32
CA LEU A 88 7.19 -17.28 4.43
C LEU A 88 8.43 -17.57 3.56
N GLY A 89 9.48 -16.76 3.69
CA GLY A 89 10.68 -16.88 2.88
C GLY A 89 10.61 -16.06 1.60
N ASN A 90 11.21 -16.57 0.53
CA ASN A 90 11.38 -15.83 -0.73
C ASN A 90 10.69 -16.52 -1.89
N LEU A 91 10.09 -15.75 -2.79
CA LEU A 91 9.71 -16.19 -4.12
C LEU A 91 10.92 -16.01 -5.06
N PRO A 92 11.54 -17.10 -5.55
CA PRO A 92 12.61 -17.01 -6.55
C PRO A 92 12.04 -16.61 -7.92
N ASN A 93 12.91 -16.11 -8.80
CA ASN A 93 12.53 -15.80 -10.18
C ASN A 93 12.19 -17.09 -10.93
N GLY A 94 11.04 -17.10 -11.62
CA GLY A 94 10.66 -18.17 -12.55
C GLY A 94 11.47 -18.14 -13.85
N ALA A 95 11.17 -19.06 -14.77
CA ALA A 95 11.90 -19.12 -16.05
C ALA A 95 11.70 -17.83 -16.86
N SER A 96 10.49 -17.27 -16.85
CA SER A 96 10.19 -15.92 -17.35
C SER A 96 9.62 -15.01 -16.24
N PRO A 97 9.57 -13.67 -16.43
CA PRO A 97 8.91 -12.75 -15.50
C PRO A 97 7.44 -13.13 -15.24
N GLU A 98 6.74 -13.59 -16.28
CA GLU A 98 5.34 -14.01 -16.22
C GLU A 98 5.14 -15.21 -15.28
N ASP A 99 6.09 -16.14 -15.22
CA ASP A 99 6.06 -17.24 -14.25
C ASP A 99 6.12 -16.72 -12.81
N THR A 100 6.99 -15.72 -12.56
CA THR A 100 7.08 -15.09 -11.24
C THR A 100 5.81 -14.31 -10.89
N TYR A 101 5.24 -13.59 -11.87
CA TYR A 101 3.98 -12.87 -11.72
C TYR A 101 2.83 -13.80 -11.38
N PHE A 102 2.73 -14.93 -12.08
CA PHE A 102 1.72 -15.95 -11.79
C PHE A 102 1.87 -16.50 -10.37
N ALA A 103 3.10 -16.87 -9.96
CA ALA A 103 3.34 -17.36 -8.61
C ALA A 103 2.97 -16.31 -7.54
N LEU A 104 3.35 -15.04 -7.74
CA LEU A 104 3.01 -13.95 -6.82
C LEU A 104 1.50 -13.70 -6.74
N LYS A 105 0.80 -13.72 -7.89
CA LYS A 105 -0.67 -13.63 -7.97
C LYS A 105 -1.30 -14.72 -7.10
N GLU A 106 -0.91 -15.97 -7.29
CA GLU A 106 -1.47 -17.12 -6.57
C GLU A 106 -1.15 -17.11 -5.07
N ILE A 107 0.02 -16.60 -4.66
CA ILE A 107 0.36 -16.41 -3.25
C ILE A 107 -0.59 -15.37 -2.63
N CYS A 108 -0.82 -14.24 -3.31
CA CYS A 108 -1.70 -13.19 -2.83
C CYS A 108 -3.16 -13.66 -2.73
N ILE A 109 -3.66 -14.42 -3.72
CA ILE A 109 -5.00 -15.03 -3.67
C ILE A 109 -5.13 -15.88 -2.41
N HIS A 110 -4.21 -16.82 -2.21
CA HIS A 110 -4.29 -17.79 -1.13
C HIS A 110 -4.20 -17.15 0.26
N LEU A 111 -3.31 -16.18 0.45
CA LEU A 111 -3.19 -15.47 1.74
C LEU A 111 -4.44 -14.61 2.03
N ARG A 112 -5.02 -13.98 1.01
CA ARG A 112 -6.24 -13.20 1.15
C ARG A 112 -7.45 -14.07 1.50
N GLU A 113 -7.58 -15.26 0.90
CA GLU A 113 -8.63 -16.24 1.26
C GLU A 113 -8.58 -16.65 2.74
N LEU A 114 -7.39 -16.62 3.35
CA LEU A 114 -7.16 -16.86 4.77
C LEU A 114 -7.31 -15.60 5.65
N ASN A 115 -7.65 -14.45 5.07
CA ASN A 115 -7.67 -13.13 5.72
C ASN A 115 -6.33 -12.73 6.32
N ILE A 116 -5.22 -13.10 5.67
CA ILE A 116 -3.86 -12.75 6.08
C ILE A 116 -3.38 -11.54 5.28
N VAL A 117 -2.98 -10.47 5.97
CA VAL A 117 -2.38 -9.31 5.32
C VAL A 117 -0.99 -9.67 4.82
N THR A 118 -0.75 -9.44 3.53
CA THR A 118 0.50 -9.81 2.87
C THR A 118 1.44 -8.61 2.80
N ILE A 119 2.65 -8.78 3.31
CA ILE A 119 3.76 -7.83 3.17
C ILE A 119 4.72 -8.35 2.11
N VAL A 120 4.82 -7.66 0.98
CA VAL A 120 5.72 -8.01 -0.13
C VAL A 120 6.96 -7.11 -0.07
N ILE A 121 8.16 -7.69 -0.04
CA ILE A 121 9.41 -6.95 0.07
C ILE A 121 10.34 -7.24 -1.11
N GLY A 122 10.81 -6.19 -1.77
CA GLY A 122 11.79 -6.29 -2.86
C GLY A 122 11.14 -6.37 -4.24
N GLY A 123 11.97 -6.71 -5.22
CA GLY A 123 11.60 -6.69 -6.64
C GLY A 123 11.39 -5.27 -7.18
N SER A 124 10.95 -5.20 -8.43
CA SER A 124 10.62 -3.96 -9.12
C SER A 124 9.17 -3.54 -8.92
N HIS A 125 8.87 -2.26 -9.09
CA HIS A 125 7.56 -1.69 -8.75
C HIS A 125 6.40 -2.24 -9.59
N ASP A 126 6.68 -2.77 -10.79
CA ASP A 126 5.70 -3.45 -11.64
C ASP A 126 5.02 -4.67 -10.99
N LEU A 127 5.57 -5.22 -9.91
CA LEU A 127 4.96 -6.31 -9.16
C LEU A 127 3.59 -5.94 -8.55
N ILE A 128 3.21 -4.66 -8.51
CA ILE A 128 1.83 -4.26 -8.22
C ILE A 128 0.84 -4.83 -9.25
N PHE A 129 1.25 -5.03 -10.51
CA PHE A 129 0.40 -5.60 -11.56
C PHE A 129 -0.09 -7.02 -11.23
N PRO A 130 0.77 -8.03 -10.99
CA PRO A 130 0.30 -9.36 -10.59
C PRO A 130 -0.44 -9.36 -9.24
N ILE A 131 -0.07 -8.46 -8.32
CA ILE A 131 -0.79 -8.28 -7.05
C ILE A 131 -2.23 -7.80 -7.31
N TYR A 132 -2.42 -6.82 -8.19
CA TYR A 132 -3.73 -6.35 -8.63
C TYR A 132 -4.52 -7.47 -9.33
N GLN A 133 -3.88 -8.23 -10.22
CA GLN A 133 -4.52 -9.34 -10.91
C GLN A 133 -5.03 -10.44 -9.97
N SER A 134 -4.49 -10.53 -8.74
CA SER A 134 -5.02 -11.43 -7.71
C SER A 134 -6.50 -11.18 -7.40
N TYR A 135 -7.02 -9.97 -7.63
CA TYR A 135 -8.42 -9.61 -7.33
C TYR A 135 -9.42 -9.96 -8.43
N GLN A 136 -8.94 -10.34 -9.62
CA GLN A 136 -9.79 -10.64 -10.78
C GLN A 136 -10.76 -11.79 -10.49
N ASP A 137 -10.29 -12.84 -9.82
CA ASP A 137 -11.04 -14.08 -9.64
C ASP A 137 -12.31 -13.89 -8.79
N ASN A 138 -12.29 -12.92 -7.86
CA ASN A 138 -13.44 -12.60 -7.00
C ASN A 138 -14.30 -11.44 -7.52
N SER A 139 -13.94 -10.87 -8.68
CA SER A 139 -14.58 -9.66 -9.22
C SER A 139 -14.66 -8.50 -8.23
N GLN A 140 -13.67 -8.39 -7.35
CA GLN A 140 -13.63 -7.40 -6.29
C GLN A 140 -12.97 -6.13 -6.79
N LEU A 141 -13.70 -5.02 -6.71
CA LEU A 141 -13.14 -3.70 -6.97
C LEU A 141 -12.09 -3.33 -5.93
N VAL A 142 -10.96 -2.78 -6.38
CA VAL A 142 -9.83 -2.43 -5.52
C VAL A 142 -9.37 -0.99 -5.65
N ASN A 143 -8.85 -0.50 -4.53
CA ASN A 143 -8.18 0.78 -4.45
C ASN A 143 -6.68 0.57 -4.28
N ILE A 144 -5.90 1.20 -5.14
CA ILE A 144 -4.44 1.16 -5.10
C ILE A 144 -3.93 2.53 -4.64
N VAL A 145 -3.06 2.54 -3.63
CA VAL A 145 -2.25 3.69 -3.27
C VAL A 145 -0.80 3.38 -3.63
N SER A 146 -0.19 4.23 -4.44
CA SER A 146 1.24 4.17 -4.75
C SER A 146 1.96 5.36 -4.12
N VAL A 147 3.01 5.09 -3.35
CA VAL A 147 3.93 6.12 -2.84
C VAL A 147 5.14 6.17 -3.75
N ASP A 148 5.13 7.11 -4.68
CA ASP A 148 6.10 7.22 -5.77
C ASP A 148 6.35 8.70 -6.14
N ASN A 149 7.51 8.99 -6.73
CA ASN A 149 7.80 10.27 -7.35
C ASN A 149 7.23 10.43 -8.78
N GLN A 150 6.77 9.34 -9.42
CA GLN A 150 6.14 9.29 -10.75
C GLN A 150 4.78 8.54 -10.70
N PHE A 151 4.00 8.59 -11.78
CA PHE A 151 2.71 7.87 -11.88
C PHE A 151 2.82 6.49 -12.53
N ASP A 152 3.90 6.24 -13.28
CA ASP A 152 4.14 5.01 -14.03
C ASP A 152 3.06 4.72 -15.11
N PHE A 153 2.68 5.77 -15.85
CA PHE A 153 1.66 5.73 -16.92
C PHE A 153 2.26 5.71 -18.33
N SER A 154 3.58 5.56 -18.47
CA SER A 154 4.23 5.66 -19.78
C SER A 154 3.60 4.72 -20.80
N GLN A 155 3.08 5.29 -21.89
CA GLN A 155 2.41 4.56 -22.97
C GLN A 155 3.36 4.16 -24.11
N GLU A 156 4.62 4.60 -24.06
CA GLU A 156 5.61 4.33 -25.11
C GLU A 156 6.16 2.90 -25.07
N GLU A 157 5.79 2.12 -24.06
CA GLU A 157 6.30 0.76 -23.85
C GLU A 157 5.25 -0.32 -24.14
N GLU A 158 5.56 -1.22 -25.07
CA GLU A 158 4.74 -2.41 -25.33
C GLU A 158 4.85 -3.45 -24.20
N LEU A 159 5.85 -3.40 -23.33
CA LEU A 159 6.08 -4.38 -22.24
C LEU A 159 5.70 -3.79 -20.88
N ILE A 160 5.26 -4.64 -19.94
CA ILE A 160 5.03 -4.23 -18.54
C ILE A 160 6.38 -3.89 -17.94
N SER A 161 6.51 -2.67 -17.41
CA SER A 161 7.68 -2.23 -16.67
C SER A 161 7.28 -1.40 -15.44
N GLY A 162 8.26 -1.11 -14.59
CA GLY A 162 8.06 -0.19 -13.46
C GLY A 162 7.50 1.19 -13.85
N ARG A 163 7.52 1.59 -15.13
CA ARG A 163 6.97 2.87 -15.64
C ARG A 163 5.67 2.75 -16.43
N SER A 164 5.19 1.54 -16.72
CA SER A 164 4.03 1.30 -17.59
C SER A 164 2.97 0.39 -16.96
N TYR A 165 3.25 -0.20 -15.79
CA TYR A 165 2.36 -1.19 -15.16
C TYR A 165 0.97 -0.62 -14.89
N MET A 166 0.83 0.66 -14.50
CA MET A 166 -0.48 1.22 -14.22
C MET A 166 -1.30 1.47 -15.49
N SER A 167 -0.64 1.86 -16.59
CA SER A 167 -1.28 1.90 -17.91
C SER A 167 -1.86 0.54 -18.30
N ARG A 168 -1.16 -0.55 -17.98
CA ARG A 168 -1.65 -1.92 -18.19
C ARG A 168 -2.84 -2.26 -17.30
N ILE A 169 -2.82 -1.90 -16.01
CA ILE A 169 -3.96 -2.05 -15.08
C ILE A 169 -5.20 -1.32 -15.63
N ILE A 170 -5.04 -0.07 -16.09
CA ILE A 170 -6.15 0.75 -16.59
C ILE A 170 -6.76 0.17 -17.86
N MET A 171 -5.92 -0.36 -18.77
CA MET A 171 -6.36 -0.91 -20.05
C MET A 171 -6.91 -2.35 -19.97
N GLU A 172 -6.61 -3.09 -18.89
CA GLU A 172 -7.04 -4.47 -18.73
C GLU A 172 -8.56 -4.60 -18.66
N GLN A 173 -9.12 -5.62 -19.31
CA GLN A 173 -10.56 -5.90 -19.34
C GLN A 173 -10.82 -7.36 -18.94
N PRO A 174 -11.75 -7.62 -17.99
CA PRO A 174 -12.49 -6.64 -17.20
C PRO A 174 -11.59 -5.85 -16.23
N ASN A 175 -11.90 -4.57 -16.03
CA ASN A 175 -11.16 -3.68 -15.12
C ASN A 175 -11.77 -3.73 -13.71
N PHE A 176 -10.94 -4.00 -12.70
CA PHE A 176 -11.29 -4.07 -11.28
C PHE A 176 -10.68 -2.92 -10.45
N LEU A 177 -9.94 -2.01 -11.07
CA LEU A 177 -9.43 -0.80 -10.43
C LEU A 177 -10.60 0.19 -10.23
N TYR A 178 -10.97 0.43 -8.97
CA TYR A 178 -11.96 1.45 -8.63
C TYR A 178 -11.33 2.82 -8.43
N ASN A 179 -10.20 2.86 -7.73
CA ASN A 179 -9.42 4.07 -7.56
C ASN A 179 -7.92 3.80 -7.57
N PHE A 180 -7.18 4.73 -8.16
CA PHE A 180 -5.75 4.86 -7.98
C PHE A 180 -5.44 6.20 -7.28
N THR A 181 -4.56 6.15 -6.29
CA THR A 181 -3.98 7.33 -5.66
C THR A 181 -2.47 7.30 -5.77
N ASN A 182 -1.85 8.39 -6.21
CA ASN A 182 -0.40 8.57 -6.13
C ASN A 182 -0.01 9.61 -5.07
N LEU A 183 0.93 9.26 -4.20
CA LEU A 183 1.41 10.13 -3.12
C LEU A 183 2.91 10.39 -3.26
N GLY A 184 3.31 11.66 -3.34
CA GLY A 184 4.71 12.06 -3.34
C GLY A 184 5.28 12.39 -4.72
N PHE A 185 4.41 12.49 -5.73
CA PHE A 185 4.83 12.78 -7.10
C PHE A 185 5.54 14.13 -7.24
N GLN A 186 6.46 14.20 -8.20
CA GLN A 186 7.25 15.39 -8.49
C GLN A 186 6.98 15.83 -9.93
N SER A 187 6.32 16.97 -10.14
CA SER A 187 5.82 17.40 -11.45
C SER A 187 6.87 17.46 -12.57
N TYR A 188 8.15 17.64 -12.25
CA TYR A 188 9.22 17.66 -13.25
C TYR A 188 9.63 16.26 -13.76
N TYR A 189 9.09 15.18 -13.19
CA TYR A 189 9.26 13.81 -13.68
C TYR A 189 8.03 13.28 -14.42
N ILE A 190 7.01 14.11 -14.65
CA ILE A 190 5.71 13.67 -15.15
C ILE A 190 5.36 14.48 -16.40
N ALA A 191 4.95 13.80 -17.45
CA ALA A 191 4.48 14.44 -18.67
C ALA A 191 3.09 15.08 -18.45
N GLN A 192 2.76 16.15 -19.18
CA GLN A 192 1.46 16.82 -19.01
C GLN A 192 0.30 15.87 -19.34
N GLU A 193 0.50 15.00 -20.32
CA GLU A 193 -0.45 13.98 -20.75
C GLU A 193 -0.78 12.98 -19.63
N GLU A 194 0.19 12.67 -18.75
CA GLU A 194 -0.03 11.79 -17.60
C GLU A 194 -0.85 12.49 -16.50
N LEU A 195 -0.63 13.80 -16.28
CA LEU A 195 -1.45 14.62 -15.38
C LEU A 195 -2.90 14.72 -15.90
N ASP A 196 -3.07 14.99 -17.19
CA ASP A 196 -4.37 15.07 -17.84
C ASP A 196 -5.11 13.72 -17.75
N LEU A 197 -4.37 12.60 -17.86
CA LEU A 197 -4.93 11.26 -17.68
C LEU A 197 -5.42 11.02 -16.25
N MET A 198 -4.66 11.42 -15.23
CA MET A 198 -5.09 11.35 -13.82
C MET A 198 -6.40 12.13 -13.60
N GLU A 199 -6.52 13.33 -14.15
CA GLU A 199 -7.73 14.15 -14.04
C GLU A 199 -8.92 13.54 -14.78
N LYS A 200 -8.70 13.04 -16.01
CA LYS A 200 -9.72 12.41 -16.84
C LYS A 200 -10.27 11.12 -16.23
N LEU A 201 -9.42 10.33 -15.59
CA LEU A 201 -9.82 9.11 -14.88
C LEU A 201 -10.35 9.41 -13.46
N HIS A 202 -10.32 10.68 -13.03
CA HIS A 202 -10.75 11.12 -11.70
C HIS A 202 -9.99 10.40 -10.57
N PHE A 203 -8.72 10.09 -10.80
CA PHE A 203 -7.82 9.53 -9.82
C PHE A 203 -7.28 10.60 -8.87
N ASP A 204 -6.79 10.15 -7.72
CA ASP A 204 -6.32 11.03 -6.66
C ASP A 204 -4.79 11.18 -6.74
N SER A 205 -4.27 12.37 -6.46
CA SER A 205 -2.82 12.58 -6.43
C SER A 205 -2.43 13.66 -5.43
N LEU A 206 -1.30 13.45 -4.75
CA LEU A 206 -0.75 14.40 -3.79
C LEU A 206 0.72 14.67 -4.12
N ARG A 207 1.00 15.91 -4.51
CA ARG A 207 2.36 16.34 -4.86
C ARG A 207 3.26 16.32 -3.64
N LEU A 208 4.55 16.01 -3.83
CA LEU A 208 5.54 15.91 -2.75
C LEU A 208 5.51 17.08 -1.75
N GLY A 209 5.48 18.33 -2.22
CA GLY A 209 5.48 19.50 -1.34
C GLY A 209 4.27 19.52 -0.40
N VAL A 210 3.08 19.30 -0.96
CA VAL A 210 1.82 19.25 -0.20
C VAL A 210 1.87 18.11 0.81
N LEU A 211 2.33 16.93 0.39
CA LEU A 211 2.47 15.76 1.25
C LEU A 211 3.41 16.02 2.45
N LEU A 212 4.55 16.68 2.23
CA LEU A 212 5.53 16.98 3.28
C LEU A 212 5.04 18.07 4.25
N ASP A 213 4.24 19.03 3.78
CA ASP A 213 3.69 20.09 4.63
C ASP A 213 2.69 19.53 5.66
N GLU A 214 1.86 18.57 5.26
CA GLU A 214 0.84 17.98 6.13
C GLU A 214 0.64 16.49 5.84
N VAL A 215 1.52 15.64 6.38
CA VAL A 215 1.47 14.18 6.13
C VAL A 215 0.14 13.56 6.55
N ALA A 216 -0.53 14.11 7.58
CA ALA A 216 -1.82 13.60 8.07
C ALA A 216 -2.92 13.61 7.00
N GLN A 217 -2.84 14.47 5.98
CA GLN A 217 -3.82 14.51 4.90
C GLN A 217 -3.78 13.26 4.01
N SER A 218 -2.72 12.44 4.11
CA SER A 218 -2.60 11.21 3.34
C SER A 218 -3.36 10.03 3.93
N GLU A 219 -3.68 10.06 5.23
CA GLU A 219 -4.32 8.94 5.93
C GLU A 219 -5.64 8.49 5.28
N PRO A 220 -6.55 9.38 4.83
CA PRO A 220 -7.80 8.96 4.21
C PRO A 220 -7.61 8.12 2.94
N PHE A 221 -6.55 8.37 2.16
CA PHE A 221 -6.27 7.59 0.95
C PHE A 221 -5.90 6.14 1.29
N PHE A 222 -5.13 5.95 2.38
CA PHE A 222 -4.80 4.61 2.87
C PHE A 222 -5.98 3.88 3.50
N ARG A 223 -6.89 4.62 4.17
CA ARG A 223 -8.05 4.05 4.88
C ARG A 223 -8.95 3.23 3.96
N ASP A 224 -9.02 3.60 2.70
CA ASP A 224 -9.83 2.90 1.69
C ASP A 224 -9.05 2.01 0.73
N ALA A 225 -7.73 1.96 0.88
CA ALA A 225 -6.85 1.17 0.01
C ALA A 225 -6.89 -0.32 0.35
N SER A 226 -6.97 -1.15 -0.69
CA SER A 226 -6.76 -2.61 -0.59
C SER A 226 -5.27 -2.95 -0.76
N ILE A 227 -4.60 -2.21 -1.65
CA ILE A 227 -3.20 -2.39 -2.02
C ILE A 227 -2.47 -1.07 -1.77
N ALA A 228 -1.35 -1.12 -1.05
CA ALA A 228 -0.41 -0.02 -0.94
C ALA A 228 0.97 -0.45 -1.42
N GLY A 229 1.50 0.25 -2.43
CA GLY A 229 2.85 0.03 -2.96
C GLY A 229 3.76 1.21 -2.67
N PHE A 230 4.90 0.95 -2.06
CA PHE A 230 5.87 1.97 -1.69
C PHE A 230 7.13 1.79 -2.53
N ASP A 231 7.38 2.73 -3.44
CA ASP A 231 8.60 2.74 -4.23
C ASP A 231 9.69 3.51 -3.48
N MET A 232 10.79 2.82 -3.13
CA MET A 232 11.89 3.45 -2.42
C MET A 232 12.67 4.49 -3.27
N LYS A 233 12.47 4.57 -4.59
CA LYS A 233 12.98 5.66 -5.43
C LYS A 233 12.34 7.01 -5.11
N SER A 234 11.17 7.03 -4.45
CA SER A 234 10.53 8.26 -3.98
C SER A 234 11.30 8.97 -2.85
N LEU A 235 12.24 8.27 -2.22
CA LEU A 235 13.02 8.78 -1.10
C LEU A 235 14.10 9.76 -1.55
N ARG A 236 14.30 10.81 -0.75
CA ARG A 236 15.49 11.67 -0.91
C ARG A 236 16.76 10.89 -0.58
N TRP A 237 17.87 11.21 -1.25
CA TRP A 237 19.13 10.48 -1.11
C TRP A 237 19.62 10.31 0.33
N GLN A 238 19.37 11.30 1.22
CA GLN A 238 19.78 11.20 2.63
C GLN A 238 19.03 10.10 3.39
N ALA A 239 17.78 9.82 3.01
CA ALA A 239 16.97 8.82 3.70
C ALA A 239 17.46 7.38 3.42
N SER A 240 17.98 7.13 2.21
CA SER A 240 18.46 5.82 1.79
C SER A 240 19.98 5.71 1.70
N ASN A 241 20.71 6.77 2.05
CA ASN A 241 22.17 6.90 1.93
C ASN A 241 22.68 6.51 0.53
N HIS A 242 22.07 7.09 -0.50
CA HIS A 242 22.38 6.81 -1.90
C HIS A 242 22.94 8.08 -2.57
N PRO A 243 24.26 8.31 -2.60
CA PRO A 243 24.84 9.58 -3.05
C PRO A 243 24.44 10.03 -4.46
N SER A 244 24.08 9.09 -5.34
CA SER A 244 23.56 9.33 -6.70
C SER A 244 22.03 9.43 -6.78
N GLY A 245 21.33 9.38 -5.65
CA GLY A 245 19.87 9.48 -5.56
C GLY A 245 19.36 10.91 -5.70
N PRO A 246 18.03 11.09 -5.75
CA PRO A 246 17.43 12.40 -5.97
C PRO A 246 17.65 13.33 -4.77
N PRO A 247 17.91 14.63 -5.01
CA PRO A 247 18.11 15.61 -3.94
C PRO A 247 16.83 15.87 -3.13
N ASN A 248 15.68 15.82 -3.79
CA ASN A 248 14.36 16.01 -3.19
C ASN A 248 13.58 14.69 -3.21
N GLY A 249 12.80 14.46 -2.17
CA GLY A 249 12.00 13.25 -2.02
C GLY A 249 11.48 13.10 -0.60
N ILE A 250 10.76 12.02 -0.37
CA ILE A 250 10.20 11.68 0.93
C ILE A 250 11.36 11.40 1.92
N ASP A 251 11.28 11.95 3.13
CA ASP A 251 12.24 11.63 4.20
C ASP A 251 11.86 10.37 4.97
N ALA A 252 12.83 9.86 5.74
CA ALA A 252 12.68 8.66 6.55
C ALA A 252 11.51 8.73 7.56
N ARG A 253 11.19 9.90 8.14
CA ARG A 253 10.08 10.01 9.10
C ARG A 253 8.75 9.96 8.36
N THR A 254 8.64 10.70 7.26
CA THR A 254 7.43 10.74 6.46
C THR A 254 7.08 9.37 5.91
N ILE A 255 8.01 8.62 5.30
CA ILE A 255 7.70 7.28 4.75
C ILE A 255 7.25 6.29 5.84
N CYS A 256 7.81 6.38 7.05
CA CYS A 256 7.35 5.58 8.19
C CYS A 256 5.93 5.97 8.65
N ALA A 257 5.59 7.26 8.63
CA ALA A 257 4.24 7.72 8.94
C ALA A 257 3.21 7.24 7.91
N LEU A 258 3.55 7.25 6.61
CA LEU A 258 2.72 6.69 5.55
C LEU A 258 2.49 5.19 5.75
N ALA A 259 3.55 4.44 6.04
CA ALA A 259 3.46 3.01 6.30
C ALA A 259 2.57 2.71 7.52
N ARG A 260 2.67 3.52 8.57
CA ARG A 260 1.78 3.45 9.74
C ARG A 260 0.32 3.68 9.37
N TYR A 261 0.01 4.69 8.55
CA TYR A 261 -1.36 4.93 8.08
C TYR A 261 -1.89 3.78 7.23
N ALA A 262 -1.05 3.19 6.37
CA ALA A 262 -1.40 1.99 5.62
C ALA A 262 -1.74 0.81 6.57
N GLY A 263 -0.98 0.64 7.66
CA GLY A 263 -1.25 -0.40 8.66
C GLY A 263 -2.58 -0.21 9.41
N ILE A 264 -2.90 1.03 9.81
CA ILE A 264 -4.14 1.38 10.55
C ILE A 264 -5.41 1.10 9.73
N SER A 265 -5.30 1.07 8.40
CA SER A 265 -6.44 0.80 7.53
C SER A 265 -6.99 -0.60 7.76
N ASP A 266 -8.26 -0.69 8.16
CA ASP A 266 -8.97 -1.96 8.34
C ASP A 266 -9.18 -2.71 7.00
N ARG A 267 -8.99 -2.02 5.86
CA ARG A 267 -9.19 -2.56 4.50
C ARG A 267 -7.91 -3.02 3.82
N MET A 268 -6.74 -2.69 4.39
CA MET A 268 -5.46 -3.01 3.77
C MET A 268 -5.23 -4.53 3.81
N GLU A 269 -5.08 -5.12 2.63
CA GLU A 269 -4.84 -6.55 2.44
C GLU A 269 -3.41 -6.82 1.96
N ILE A 270 -2.83 -5.93 1.14
CA ILE A 270 -1.49 -6.11 0.58
C ILE A 270 -0.67 -4.83 0.69
N PHE A 271 0.48 -4.93 1.34
CA PHE A 271 1.45 -3.85 1.50
C PHE A 271 2.78 -4.25 0.86
N GLY A 272 3.18 -3.54 -0.19
CA GLY A 272 4.42 -3.79 -0.93
C GLY A 272 5.45 -2.69 -0.71
N VAL A 273 6.72 -3.05 -0.56
CA VAL A 273 7.85 -2.12 -0.60
C VAL A 273 8.85 -2.55 -1.66
N PHE A 274 9.00 -1.74 -2.70
CA PHE A 274 9.68 -2.07 -3.94
C PHE A 274 10.93 -1.23 -4.16
N GLU A 275 11.83 -1.75 -5.00
CA GLU A 275 13.12 -1.16 -5.38
C GLU A 275 13.99 -0.67 -4.20
N PRO A 276 14.11 -1.45 -3.09
CA PRO A 276 14.99 -1.09 -1.99
C PRO A 276 16.46 -1.11 -2.41
N LEU A 277 17.25 -0.20 -1.84
CA LEU A 277 18.68 -0.09 -2.11
C LEU A 277 19.52 -0.97 -1.18
N ASN A 278 20.61 -1.53 -1.69
CA ASN A 278 21.57 -2.35 -0.93
C ASN A 278 22.56 -1.50 -0.11
N THR A 279 22.05 -0.69 0.81
CA THR A 279 22.86 0.10 1.75
C THR A 279 22.46 -0.19 3.19
N ALA A 280 23.41 -0.11 4.12
CA ALA A 280 23.13 -0.31 5.56
C ALA A 280 21.99 0.59 6.08
N VAL A 281 21.92 1.84 5.63
CA VAL A 281 20.85 2.77 6.02
C VAL A 281 19.52 2.39 5.38
N SER A 282 19.52 1.99 4.10
CA SER A 282 18.32 1.54 3.40
C SER A 282 17.72 0.27 4.04
N HIS A 283 18.55 -0.71 4.43
CA HIS A 283 18.08 -1.91 5.15
C HIS A 283 17.40 -1.56 6.49
N GLN A 284 17.96 -0.61 7.24
CA GLN A 284 17.40 -0.13 8.50
C GLN A 284 16.09 0.65 8.27
N LEU A 285 16.04 1.51 7.25
CA LEU A 285 14.83 2.25 6.92
C LEU A 285 13.70 1.31 6.47
N LEU A 286 13.99 0.34 5.59
CA LEU A 286 13.01 -0.66 5.17
C LEU A 286 12.46 -1.45 6.36
N THR A 287 13.35 -1.83 7.28
CA THR A 287 13.00 -2.48 8.55
C THR A 287 12.05 -1.61 9.39
N GLN A 288 12.27 -0.29 9.45
CA GLN A 288 11.39 0.65 10.16
C GLN A 288 10.05 0.85 9.45
N ILE A 289 10.03 0.95 8.12
CA ILE A 289 8.82 1.04 7.30
C ILE A 289 7.89 -0.14 7.61
N VAL A 290 8.43 -1.36 7.53
CA VAL A 290 7.67 -2.59 7.84
C VAL A 290 7.25 -2.63 9.30
N TRP A 291 8.12 -2.23 10.23
CA TRP A 291 7.78 -2.20 11.65
C TRP A 291 6.63 -1.23 11.95
N TYR A 292 6.64 -0.02 11.39
CA TYR A 292 5.57 0.96 11.57
C TYR A 292 4.27 0.56 10.87
N PHE A 293 4.34 -0.15 9.75
CA PHE A 293 3.16 -0.79 9.17
C PHE A 293 2.53 -1.79 10.15
N ILE A 294 3.32 -2.67 10.75
CA ILE A 294 2.83 -3.67 11.72
C ILE A 294 2.30 -3.01 12.99
N GLU A 295 2.94 -1.94 13.48
CA GLU A 295 2.42 -1.17 14.62
C GLU A 295 1.10 -0.47 14.27
N GLY A 296 0.97 0.08 13.06
CA GLY A 296 -0.28 0.60 12.53
C GLY A 296 -1.37 -0.48 12.49
N PHE A 297 -1.04 -1.68 12.01
CA PHE A 297 -1.95 -2.83 12.01
C PHE A 297 -2.43 -3.19 13.42
N SER A 298 -1.55 -3.17 14.41
CA SER A 298 -1.92 -3.39 15.82
C SER A 298 -2.85 -2.31 16.39
N SER A 299 -2.89 -1.15 15.73
CA SER A 299 -3.69 0.02 16.10
C SER A 299 -4.94 0.18 15.22
N ARG A 300 -5.35 -0.88 14.51
CA ARG A 300 -6.60 -0.91 13.75
C ARG A 300 -7.79 -0.64 14.67
N PHE A 301 -8.79 0.04 14.10
CA PHE A 301 -9.99 0.40 14.84
C PHE A 301 -11.13 -0.57 14.58
N ASP A 302 -11.01 -1.49 13.63
CA ASP A 302 -12.06 -2.45 13.28
C ASP A 302 -13.41 -1.76 12.99
N GLU A 303 -13.35 -0.66 12.23
CA GLU A 303 -14.54 0.16 11.90
C GLU A 303 -15.10 -0.16 10.51
N TYR A 304 -14.49 -1.11 9.80
CA TYR A 304 -14.96 -1.56 8.50
C TYR A 304 -15.77 -2.86 8.60
N PRO A 305 -16.94 -2.98 7.95
CA PRO A 305 -17.63 -1.93 7.19
C PRO A 305 -18.19 -0.83 8.11
N VAL A 306 -18.16 0.41 7.61
CA VAL A 306 -18.59 1.59 8.38
C VAL A 306 -20.11 1.61 8.55
N LEU A 307 -20.57 1.54 9.80
CA LEU A 307 -21.99 1.57 10.17
C LEU A 307 -22.32 2.88 10.88
N THR A 308 -22.75 3.90 10.11
CA THR A 308 -23.04 5.26 10.63
C THR A 308 -24.25 5.34 11.56
N SER A 309 -25.03 4.27 11.72
CA SER A 309 -26.18 4.22 12.62
C SER A 309 -25.79 4.12 14.10
N SER A 310 -24.54 3.80 14.44
CA SER A 310 -24.06 3.65 15.82
C SER A 310 -22.60 4.07 15.95
N GLY A 311 -22.28 4.89 16.96
CA GLY A 311 -20.90 5.31 17.24
C GLY A 311 -20.35 6.39 16.30
N PHE A 312 -21.24 7.11 15.61
CA PHE A 312 -20.90 8.22 14.72
C PHE A 312 -21.73 9.46 15.04
N THR A 313 -21.07 10.61 15.08
CA THR A 313 -21.74 11.92 15.09
C THR A 313 -21.93 12.40 13.67
N ARG A 314 -23.18 12.74 13.31
CA ARG A 314 -23.57 13.25 11.99
C ARG A 314 -23.57 14.78 11.97
N TYR A 315 -22.89 15.37 10.98
CA TYR A 315 -22.85 16.81 10.73
C TYR A 315 -23.44 17.10 9.36
N THR A 316 -24.35 18.07 9.27
CA THR A 316 -24.89 18.55 7.99
C THR A 316 -24.40 19.96 7.75
N VAL A 317 -23.72 20.15 6.62
CA VAL A 317 -23.18 21.44 6.18
C VAL A 317 -24.01 21.89 4.99
N ALA A 318 -24.68 23.04 5.12
CA ALA A 318 -25.39 23.68 4.03
C ALA A 318 -24.42 24.61 3.29
N LEU A 319 -24.07 24.25 2.06
CA LEU A 319 -23.33 25.10 1.13
C LEU A 319 -24.32 25.91 0.28
N SER A 320 -23.81 26.89 -0.47
CA SER A 320 -24.64 27.75 -1.33
C SER A 320 -25.52 26.95 -2.31
N ASP A 321 -25.00 25.87 -2.89
CA ASP A 321 -25.67 25.11 -3.96
C ASP A 321 -26.10 23.69 -3.58
N MET A 322 -25.68 23.18 -2.40
CA MET A 322 -25.95 21.79 -2.00
C MET A 322 -25.81 21.58 -0.49
N GLU A 323 -26.32 20.46 0.01
CA GLU A 323 -26.04 19.98 1.37
C GLU A 323 -25.00 18.85 1.33
N MET A 324 -24.04 18.91 2.23
CA MET A 324 -23.07 17.85 2.47
C MET A 324 -23.25 17.25 3.86
N VAL A 325 -23.12 15.93 3.96
CA VAL A 325 -23.23 15.22 5.22
C VAL A 325 -21.89 14.59 5.55
N PHE A 326 -21.41 14.88 6.75
CA PHE A 326 -20.18 14.33 7.31
C PHE A 326 -20.52 13.44 8.50
N TYR A 327 -19.71 12.41 8.70
CA TYR A 327 -19.77 11.53 9.86
C TYR A 327 -18.41 11.50 10.54
N GLN A 328 -18.38 11.70 11.85
CA GLN A 328 -17.19 11.54 12.68
C GLN A 328 -17.35 10.31 13.56
N SER A 329 -16.38 9.42 13.55
CA SER A 329 -16.34 8.29 14.49
C SER A 329 -16.07 8.79 15.91
N GLU A 330 -16.87 8.34 16.87
CA GLU A 330 -16.65 8.57 18.30
C GLU A 330 -15.46 7.74 18.85
N LYS A 331 -15.09 6.65 18.17
CA LYS A 331 -14.00 5.75 18.56
C LYS A 331 -12.64 6.26 18.09
N SER A 332 -12.53 6.62 16.81
CA SER A 332 -11.24 6.96 16.16
C SER A 332 -11.07 8.45 15.88
N ASN A 333 -12.11 9.27 16.05
CA ASN A 333 -12.17 10.67 15.62
C ASN A 333 -11.92 10.88 14.11
N ARG A 334 -11.96 9.81 13.32
CA ARG A 334 -11.82 9.83 11.87
C ARG A 334 -13.12 10.33 11.22
N TRP A 335 -12.98 10.90 10.02
CA TRP A 335 -14.08 11.57 9.31
C TRP A 335 -14.41 10.87 7.99
N TRP A 336 -15.69 10.86 7.64
CA TRP A 336 -16.22 10.40 6.36
C TRP A 336 -17.21 11.44 5.81
N ILE A 337 -17.27 11.55 4.50
CA ILE A 337 -18.26 12.37 3.79
C ILE A 337 -19.20 11.47 2.99
N GLU A 338 -20.49 11.77 3.03
CA GLU A 338 -21.52 11.04 2.31
C GLU A 338 -21.51 11.40 0.82
N ILE A 339 -21.60 10.37 -0.02
CA ILE A 339 -21.79 10.50 -1.46
C ILE A 339 -23.10 9.79 -1.81
N ILE A 340 -24.01 10.54 -2.43
CA ILE A 340 -25.28 10.01 -2.88
C ILE A 340 -25.12 9.56 -4.33
N ASN A 341 -25.21 8.25 -4.58
CA ASN A 341 -25.26 7.73 -5.93
C ASN A 341 -26.66 7.96 -6.50
N GLN A 342 -26.77 8.90 -7.45
CA GLN A 342 -27.99 9.12 -8.20
C GLN A 342 -27.87 8.37 -9.54
N SER A 343 -28.27 7.10 -9.57
CA SER A 343 -28.41 6.42 -10.85
C SER A 343 -29.52 7.14 -11.66
N TYR A 344 -29.13 7.83 -12.73
CA TYR A 344 -30.07 8.53 -13.63
C TYR A 344 -31.12 7.59 -14.26
N LEU A 345 -30.91 6.27 -14.17
CA LEU A 345 -31.74 5.24 -14.80
C LEU A 345 -32.84 4.67 -13.89
N ASN A 346 -32.78 4.84 -12.56
CA ASN A 346 -33.80 4.33 -11.65
C ASN A 346 -33.90 5.16 -10.35
N ASN A 347 -34.89 6.05 -10.28
CA ASN A 347 -35.23 6.86 -9.09
C ASN A 347 -35.63 6.05 -7.82
N LYS A 348 -35.56 4.71 -7.85
CA LYS A 348 -36.04 3.85 -6.76
C LYS A 348 -34.97 3.38 -5.78
N ASN A 349 -33.68 3.40 -6.13
CA ASN A 349 -32.60 2.97 -5.23
C ASN A 349 -31.53 4.07 -5.14
N LYS A 350 -31.66 4.99 -4.17
CA LYS A 350 -30.55 5.85 -3.76
C LYS A 350 -29.63 5.02 -2.88
N THR A 351 -28.42 4.73 -3.34
CA THR A 351 -27.37 4.15 -2.50
C THR A 351 -26.43 5.25 -2.04
N THR A 352 -26.00 5.15 -0.78
CA THR A 352 -25.10 6.10 -0.15
C THR A 352 -23.76 5.43 0.06
N ALA A 353 -22.69 6.05 -0.43
CA ALA A 353 -21.32 5.65 -0.18
C ALA A 353 -20.68 6.62 0.82
N LEU A 354 -19.67 6.15 1.56
CA LEU A 354 -18.91 6.96 2.50
C LEU A 354 -17.48 7.07 1.99
N LEU A 355 -16.99 8.30 1.84
CA LEU A 355 -15.63 8.58 1.44
C LEU A 355 -14.82 9.04 2.67
N PRO A 356 -13.71 8.39 3.04
CA PRO A 356 -12.79 8.87 4.04
C PRO A 356 -12.33 10.29 3.74
N CYS A 357 -12.41 11.15 4.76
CA CYS A 357 -11.94 12.52 4.68
C CYS A 357 -11.24 12.94 5.98
N THR A 358 -10.74 14.16 5.96
CA THR A 358 -10.10 14.80 7.11
C THR A 358 -11.08 15.75 7.79
N HIS A 359 -10.79 16.12 9.03
CA HIS A 359 -11.51 17.21 9.69
C HIS A 359 -11.35 18.55 8.94
N LYS A 360 -10.21 18.76 8.27
CA LYS A 360 -9.96 19.94 7.44
C LYS A 360 -10.94 20.02 6.26
N ASP A 361 -11.23 18.89 5.61
CA ASP A 361 -12.25 18.82 4.54
C ASP A 361 -13.64 19.28 5.04
N TYR A 362 -14.00 18.94 6.29
CA TYR A 362 -15.22 19.43 6.92
C TYR A 362 -15.19 20.95 7.18
N LEU A 363 -14.08 21.48 7.72
CA LEU A 363 -13.93 22.92 7.97
C LEU A 363 -13.93 23.75 6.67
N ASP A 364 -13.32 23.23 5.62
CA ASP A 364 -13.34 23.85 4.30
C ASP A 364 -14.77 23.87 3.73
N ALA A 365 -15.53 22.78 3.88
CA ALA A 365 -16.96 22.76 3.50
C ALA A 365 -17.79 23.77 4.28
N CYS A 366 -17.55 23.95 5.59
CA CYS A 366 -18.18 25.01 6.39
C CYS A 366 -17.82 26.42 5.90
N SER A 367 -16.74 26.57 5.15
CA SER A 367 -16.31 27.82 4.52
C SER A 367 -16.71 27.91 3.04
N ASP A 368 -17.75 27.15 2.63
CA ASP A 368 -18.29 27.08 1.27
C ASP A 368 -17.28 26.59 0.21
N LYS A 369 -16.31 25.76 0.62
CA LYS A 369 -15.34 25.10 -0.28
C LYS A 369 -15.61 23.60 -0.34
N ILE A 370 -15.98 23.11 -1.52
CA ILE A 370 -16.21 21.69 -1.75
C ILE A 370 -14.85 20.96 -1.83
N PRO A 371 -14.62 19.88 -1.06
CA PRO A 371 -13.38 19.11 -1.15
C PRO A 371 -13.22 18.43 -2.52
N ASP A 372 -12.06 18.60 -3.17
CA ASP A 372 -11.77 18.04 -4.50
C ASP A 372 -11.98 16.52 -4.57
N LYS A 373 -11.61 15.79 -3.51
CA LYS A 373 -11.78 14.33 -3.42
C LYS A 373 -13.24 13.89 -3.56
N TRP A 374 -14.17 14.69 -3.04
CA TRP A 374 -15.61 14.41 -3.16
C TRP A 374 -16.08 14.60 -4.60
N TRP A 375 -15.58 15.65 -5.28
CA TRP A 375 -15.86 15.85 -6.71
C TRP A 375 -15.34 14.71 -7.57
N ARG A 376 -14.09 14.27 -7.35
CA ARG A 376 -13.52 13.11 -8.06
C ARG A 376 -14.31 11.83 -7.78
N ALA A 377 -14.69 11.58 -6.52
CA ALA A 377 -15.47 10.40 -6.16
C ALA A 377 -16.87 10.38 -6.80
N THR A 378 -17.57 11.51 -6.82
CA THR A 378 -18.90 11.64 -7.46
C THR A 378 -18.89 11.48 -8.96
N LYS A 379 -17.77 11.75 -9.63
CA LYS A 379 -17.63 11.53 -11.09
C LYS A 379 -17.27 10.09 -11.46
N ARG A 380 -16.72 9.31 -10.52
CA ARG A 380 -16.37 7.89 -10.70
C ARG A 380 -17.57 6.96 -10.52
N ILE A 381 -18.49 7.36 -9.65
CA ILE A 381 -19.75 6.66 -9.33
C ILE A 381 -20.81 7.05 -10.36
#